data_AF-A0AAI9UZE3-F1
#
_entry.id   AF-A0AAI9UZE3-F1
#
_cell.length_a   1.000
_cell.length_b   1.000
_cell.length_c   1.000
_cell.angle_alpha   90.00
_cell.angle_beta   90.00
_cell.angle_gamma   90.00
#
_symmetry.space_group_name_H-M   'P 1'
#
loop_
_entity.id
_entity.type
_entity.pdbx_description
1 polymer ?
#
loop_
_entity_poly.entity_id
_entity_poly.type
_entity_poly.pdbx_seq_one_letter_code
_entity_poly.pdbx_strand_id
1 'polypeptide(L)'
;MVSDLIVEEILLPMGVYHYYGNQPLVVINRIPWWWMAPNSIGVFLATALAYRYRSYLVGWKVLAVLFLTPMSVGGIYGFICFPAWVAINGDYGWLVTQLLGLLTMALGFVTFAIILEMVLGKSPFNLDSKDDSNRLPRASDESSDDAFQDGEF
;
A
#
# COMPACT_ATOMS: atom_id res chain seq x y z
N MET A 1 -9.41 -3.28 8.09
CA MET A 1 -8.58 -4.22 8.87
C MET A 1 -9.23 -4.68 10.16
N VAL A 2 -9.55 -3.82 11.12
CA VAL A 2 -10.15 -4.30 12.39
C VAL A 2 -11.47 -5.04 12.16
N SER A 3 -12.37 -4.49 11.34
CA SER A 3 -13.62 -5.16 10.98
C SER A 3 -13.40 -6.50 10.27
N ASP A 4 -12.39 -6.59 9.41
CA ASP A 4 -12.06 -7.79 8.65
C ASP A 4 -11.57 -8.89 9.59
N LEU A 5 -10.65 -8.55 10.50
CA LEU A 5 -10.16 -9.45 11.54
C LEU A 5 -11.28 -9.97 12.44
N ILE A 6 -12.21 -9.11 12.87
CA ILE A 6 -13.35 -9.53 13.72
C ILE A 6 -14.24 -10.51 12.96
N VAL A 7 -14.57 -10.21 11.69
CA VAL A 7 -15.42 -11.07 10.87
C VAL A 7 -14.74 -12.41 10.63
N GLU A 8 -13.48 -12.41 10.22
CA GLU A 8 -12.66 -13.62 9.98
C GLU A 8 -12.58 -14.51 11.24
N GLU A 9 -12.44 -13.93 12.43
CA GLU A 9 -12.28 -14.67 13.69
C GLU A 9 -13.59 -15.35 14.10
N ILE A 10 -14.72 -14.83 13.63
CA ILE A 10 -16.06 -15.42 13.84
C ILE A 10 -16.38 -16.45 12.75
N LEU A 11 -16.10 -16.14 11.47
CA LEU A 11 -16.49 -16.98 10.33
C LEU A 11 -15.65 -18.26 10.21
N LEU A 12 -14.33 -18.20 10.46
CA LEU A 12 -13.45 -19.35 10.31
C LEU A 12 -13.77 -20.49 11.30
N PRO A 13 -14.08 -20.22 12.59
CA PRO A 13 -14.50 -21.28 13.51
C PRO A 13 -15.87 -21.86 13.17
N MET A 14 -16.75 -21.08 12.52
CA MET A 14 -18.04 -21.57 12.03
C MET A 14 -17.92 -22.47 10.79
N GLY A 15 -16.72 -22.61 10.21
CA GLY A 15 -16.47 -23.51 9.08
C GLY A 15 -17.03 -23.01 7.75
N VAL A 16 -17.29 -21.70 7.61
CA VAL A 16 -17.79 -21.11 6.36
C VAL A 16 -16.76 -21.24 5.23
N TYR A 17 -15.48 -21.15 5.56
CA TYR A 17 -14.34 -21.45 4.69
C TYR A 17 -13.09 -21.75 5.52
N HIS A 18 -12.04 -22.22 4.87
CA HIS A 18 -10.76 -22.55 5.49
C HIS A 18 -9.58 -22.07 4.65
N TYR A 19 -8.51 -21.65 5.32
CA TYR A 19 -7.24 -21.37 4.66
C TYR A 19 -6.52 -22.66 4.26
N TYR A 20 -6.10 -22.72 3.01
CA TYR A 20 -5.38 -23.86 2.44
C TYR A 20 -3.93 -23.95 2.94
N GLY A 21 -3.43 -25.17 3.16
CA GLY A 21 -2.02 -25.45 3.46
C GLY A 21 -1.55 -25.05 4.86
N ASN A 22 -0.24 -25.17 5.09
CA ASN A 22 0.36 -24.86 6.39
C ASN A 22 0.55 -23.35 6.56
N GLN A 23 -0.43 -22.71 7.17
CA GLN A 23 -0.47 -21.26 7.33
C GLN A 23 0.51 -20.77 8.40
N PRO A 24 1.41 -19.82 8.07
CA PRO A 24 2.24 -19.20 9.08
C PRO A 24 1.43 -18.21 9.95
N LEU A 25 1.97 -17.84 11.11
CA LEU A 25 1.39 -16.83 12.02
C LEU A 25 -0.10 -17.02 12.36
N VAL A 26 -0.55 -18.26 12.56
CA VAL A 26 -1.85 -18.52 13.17
C VAL A 26 -1.68 -18.42 14.70
N VAL A 27 -2.10 -17.30 15.29
CA VAL A 27 -1.81 -16.97 16.70
C VAL A 27 -2.94 -17.34 17.65
N ILE A 28 -4.18 -16.95 17.32
CA ILE A 28 -5.33 -17.11 18.23
C ILE A 28 -6.12 -18.38 17.90
N ASN A 29 -6.69 -18.45 16.69
CA ASN A 29 -7.58 -19.55 16.33
C ASN A 29 -7.25 -20.12 14.94
N ARG A 30 -7.72 -19.44 13.89
CA ARG A 30 -7.61 -19.92 12.50
C ARG A 30 -7.15 -18.85 11.52
N ILE A 31 -7.14 -17.58 11.92
CA ILE A 31 -6.66 -16.49 11.06
C ILE A 31 -5.13 -16.54 10.96
N PRO A 32 -4.57 -16.58 9.74
CA PRO A 32 -3.17 -16.27 9.49
C PRO A 32 -2.93 -14.77 9.58
N TRP A 33 -2.18 -14.31 10.59
CA TRP A 33 -1.96 -12.87 10.79
C TRP A 33 -1.10 -12.23 9.70
N TRP A 34 -0.27 -13.02 9.01
CA TRP A 34 0.50 -12.54 7.85
C TRP A 34 -0.38 -11.97 6.74
N TRP A 35 -1.63 -12.43 6.64
CA TRP A 35 -2.61 -12.01 5.64
C TRP A 35 -2.94 -10.51 5.72
N MET A 36 -2.83 -9.91 6.91
CA MET A 36 -3.23 -8.51 7.13
C MET A 36 -2.36 -7.51 6.36
N ALA A 37 -1.06 -7.76 6.25
CA ALA A 37 -0.11 -6.87 5.59
C ALA A 37 -0.42 -6.65 4.09
N PRO A 38 -0.40 -7.68 3.22
CA PRO A 38 -0.64 -7.50 1.79
C PRO A 38 -2.05 -6.97 1.48
N ASN A 39 -3.07 -7.36 2.27
CA ASN A 39 -4.44 -6.86 2.10
C ASN A 39 -4.57 -5.36 2.34
N SER A 40 -3.88 -4.85 3.36
CA SER A 40 -3.89 -3.43 3.66
C SER A 40 -3.09 -2.63 2.63
N ILE A 41 -1.89 -3.13 2.31
CA ILE A 41 -0.93 -2.38 1.51
C ILE A 41 -1.32 -2.36 0.03
N GLY A 42 -1.96 -3.42 -0.48
CA GLY A 42 -2.45 -3.46 -1.86
C GLY A 42 -3.43 -2.34 -2.18
N VAL A 43 -4.42 -2.16 -1.29
CA VAL A 43 -5.41 -1.08 -1.40
C VAL A 43 -4.78 0.28 -1.11
N PHE A 44 -3.85 0.34 -0.14
CA PHE A 44 -3.13 1.57 0.17
C PHE A 44 -2.31 2.07 -1.02
N LEU A 45 -1.58 1.21 -1.73
CA LEU A 45 -0.83 1.57 -2.92
C LEU A 45 -1.75 2.14 -4.00
N ALA A 46 -2.86 1.46 -4.30
CA ALA A 46 -3.84 1.93 -5.28
C ALA A 46 -4.34 3.34 -4.94
N THR A 47 -4.67 3.56 -3.68
CA THR A 47 -5.16 4.85 -3.17
C THR A 47 -4.07 5.93 -3.22
N ALA A 48 -2.84 5.58 -2.83
CA ALA A 48 -1.69 6.50 -2.85
C ALA A 48 -1.37 6.96 -4.27
N LEU A 49 -1.37 6.04 -5.24
CA LEU A 49 -1.18 6.36 -6.65
C LEU A 49 -2.32 7.22 -7.20
N ALA A 50 -3.58 6.85 -6.92
CA ALA A 50 -4.72 7.65 -7.33
C ALA A 50 -4.66 9.08 -6.77
N TYR A 51 -4.26 9.23 -5.50
CA TYR A 51 -4.08 10.54 -4.87
C TYR A 51 -2.92 11.34 -5.48
N ARG A 52 -1.78 10.68 -5.74
CA ARG A 52 -0.59 11.29 -6.33
C ARG A 52 -0.83 11.83 -7.75
N TYR A 53 -1.65 11.13 -8.52
CA TYR A 53 -1.98 11.47 -9.91
C TYR A 53 -3.39 12.05 -10.09
N ARG A 54 -4.05 12.48 -9.01
CA ARG A 54 -5.43 12.99 -9.02
C ARG A 54 -5.68 14.13 -10.03
N SER A 55 -4.68 14.97 -10.29
CA SER A 55 -4.75 16.05 -11.29
C SER A 55 -4.80 15.53 -12.73
N TYR A 56 -4.24 14.34 -12.98
CA TYR A 56 -4.26 13.69 -14.29
C TYR A 56 -5.46 12.76 -14.48
N LEU A 57 -6.03 12.25 -13.37
CA LEU A 57 -7.17 11.34 -13.34
C LEU A 57 -8.52 12.08 -13.35
N VAL A 58 -8.70 13.00 -14.31
CA VAL A 58 -9.91 13.81 -14.48
C VAL A 58 -10.68 13.44 -15.75
N GLY A 59 -12.01 13.61 -15.72
CA GLY A 59 -12.88 13.23 -16.83
C GLY A 59 -12.84 11.71 -17.10
N TRP A 60 -12.75 11.32 -18.37
CA TRP A 60 -12.73 9.90 -18.74
C TRP A 60 -11.49 9.14 -18.22
N LYS A 61 -10.38 9.85 -17.97
CA LYS A 61 -9.11 9.23 -17.52
C LYS A 61 -9.22 8.57 -16.15
N VAL A 62 -10.25 8.90 -15.36
CA VAL A 62 -10.52 8.23 -14.08
C VAL A 62 -10.78 6.73 -14.26
N LEU A 63 -11.21 6.29 -15.45
CA LEU A 63 -11.37 4.87 -15.76
C LEU A 63 -10.05 4.08 -15.64
N ALA A 64 -8.89 4.75 -15.71
CA ALA A 64 -7.61 4.12 -15.44
C ALA A 64 -7.51 3.55 -14.00
N VAL A 65 -8.26 4.11 -13.05
CA VAL A 65 -8.32 3.61 -11.66
C VAL A 65 -8.84 2.17 -11.62
N LEU A 66 -9.74 1.79 -12.54
CA LEU A 66 -10.27 0.43 -12.66
C LEU A 66 -9.15 -0.61 -12.87
N PHE A 67 -8.10 -0.23 -13.59
CA PHE A 67 -6.93 -1.08 -13.83
C PHE A 67 -5.85 -0.87 -12.76
N LEU A 68 -5.70 0.37 -12.27
CA LEU A 68 -4.73 0.72 -11.24
C LEU A 68 -4.91 -0.12 -9.97
N THR A 69 -6.16 -0.32 -9.53
CA THR A 69 -6.45 -1.07 -8.31
C THR A 69 -6.03 -2.54 -8.39
N PRO A 70 -6.50 -3.36 -9.34
CA PRO A 70 -6.08 -4.77 -9.44
C PRO A 70 -4.59 -4.91 -9.73
N MET A 71 -3.97 -3.99 -10.49
CA MET A 71 -2.52 -4.00 -10.71
C MET A 71 -1.74 -3.72 -9.42
N SER A 72 -2.19 -2.77 -8.62
CA SER A 72 -1.56 -2.45 -7.32
C SER A 72 -1.69 -3.63 -6.35
N VAL A 73 -2.89 -4.21 -6.24
CA VAL A 73 -3.12 -5.39 -5.41
C VAL A 73 -2.26 -6.56 -5.88
N GLY A 74 -2.26 -6.86 -7.18
CA GLY A 74 -1.47 -7.94 -7.76
C GLY A 74 0.04 -7.75 -7.54
N GLY A 75 0.57 -6.55 -7.74
CA GLY A 75 1.98 -6.23 -7.51
C GLY A 75 2.39 -6.38 -6.04
N ILE A 76 1.56 -5.86 -5.13
CA ILE A 76 1.80 -5.97 -3.68
C ILE A 76 1.73 -7.42 -3.22
N TYR A 77 0.72 -8.17 -3.66
CA TYR A 77 0.59 -9.59 -3.33
C TYR A 77 1.79 -10.38 -3.86
N GLY A 78 2.19 -10.16 -5.11
CA GLY A 78 3.33 -10.85 -5.70
C GLY A 78 4.63 -10.62 -4.95
N PHE A 79 4.83 -9.43 -4.37
CA PHE A 79 6.04 -9.09 -3.62
C PHE A 79 5.96 -9.53 -2.14
N ILE A 80 4.92 -9.10 -1.42
CA ILE A 80 4.81 -9.27 0.03
C ILE A 80 4.41 -10.70 0.42
N CYS A 81 3.50 -11.32 -0.34
CA CYS A 81 3.01 -12.68 -0.02
C CYS A 81 4.01 -13.77 -0.40
N PHE A 82 5.07 -13.47 -1.16
CA PHE A 82 5.97 -14.47 -1.68
C PHE A 82 6.54 -15.41 -0.60
N PRO A 83 7.07 -14.93 0.55
CA PRO A 83 7.55 -15.82 1.61
C PRO A 83 6.44 -16.70 2.21
N ALA A 84 5.26 -16.15 2.46
CA ALA A 84 4.13 -16.92 2.97
C ALA A 84 3.67 -17.98 1.97
N TRP A 85 3.64 -17.69 0.66
CA TRP A 85 3.32 -18.69 -0.36
C TRP A 85 4.36 -19.80 -0.45
N VAL A 86 5.64 -19.48 -0.28
CA VAL A 86 6.69 -20.50 -0.13
C VAL A 86 6.39 -21.37 1.09
N ALA A 87 6.05 -20.78 2.24
CA ALA A 87 5.73 -21.52 3.46
C ALA A 87 4.51 -22.44 3.32
N ILE A 88 3.46 -21.96 2.64
CA ILE A 88 2.18 -22.67 2.47
C ILE A 88 2.29 -23.83 1.50
N ASN A 89 3.06 -23.66 0.42
CA ASN A 89 3.21 -24.68 -0.63
C ASN A 89 4.40 -25.62 -0.40
N GLY A 90 5.30 -25.29 0.52
CA GLY A 90 6.43 -26.11 0.88
C GLY A 90 6.19 -26.95 2.12
N ASP A 91 6.94 -28.05 2.23
CA ASP A 91 6.96 -28.90 3.42
C ASP A 91 8.12 -28.46 4.33
N TYR A 92 7.87 -27.40 5.11
CA TYR A 92 8.84 -26.82 6.03
C TYR A 92 8.47 -27.10 7.48
N GLY A 93 9.48 -27.26 8.34
CA GLY A 93 9.28 -27.36 9.78
C GLY A 93 8.69 -26.07 10.37
N TRP A 94 8.02 -26.20 11.52
CA TRP A 94 7.27 -25.12 12.17
C TRP A 94 8.04 -23.79 12.26
N LEU A 95 9.31 -23.82 12.68
CA LEU A 95 10.10 -22.61 12.87
C LEU A 95 10.29 -21.84 11.55
N VAL A 96 10.61 -22.54 10.46
CA VAL A 96 10.81 -21.93 9.14
C VAL A 96 9.51 -21.33 8.63
N THR A 97 8.39 -22.03 8.80
CA THR A 97 7.06 -21.51 8.47
C THR A 97 6.78 -20.21 9.19
N GLN A 98 6.98 -20.14 10.51
CA GLN A 98 6.74 -18.91 11.28
C GLN A 98 7.67 -17.76 10.85
N LEU A 99 8.96 -18.05 10.60
CA LEU A 99 9.92 -17.04 10.14
C LEU A 99 9.53 -16.46 8.77
N LEU A 100 9.02 -17.30 7.85
CA LEU A 100 8.52 -16.83 6.55
C LEU A 100 7.28 -15.94 6.71
N GLY A 101 6.38 -16.25 7.66
CA GLY A 101 5.27 -15.35 7.99
C GLY A 101 5.73 -14.01 8.56
N LEU A 102 6.70 -14.02 9.48
CA LEU A 102 7.30 -12.79 10.02
C LEU A 102 7.99 -11.97 8.93
N LEU A 103 8.68 -12.64 8.00
CA LEU A 103 9.30 -12.00 6.85
C LEU A 103 8.26 -11.33 5.96
N THR A 104 7.12 -11.98 5.70
CA THR A 104 6.00 -11.36 4.98
C THR A 104 5.49 -10.10 5.69
N MET A 105 5.36 -10.12 7.03
CA MET A 105 4.98 -8.92 7.78
C MET A 105 6.02 -7.80 7.70
N ALA A 106 7.31 -8.14 7.78
CA ALA A 106 8.42 -7.20 7.66
C ALA A 106 8.46 -6.56 6.25
N LEU A 107 8.30 -7.37 5.19
CA LEU A 107 8.15 -6.87 3.83
C LEU A 107 6.95 -5.93 3.71
N GLY A 108 5.83 -6.28 4.37
CA GLY A 108 4.69 -5.39 4.55
C GLY A 108 5.09 -3.99 5.02
N PHE A 109 5.75 -3.93 6.17
CA PHE A 109 6.18 -2.67 6.76
C PHE A 109 7.14 -1.89 5.86
N VAL A 110 8.13 -2.57 5.27
CA VAL A 110 9.11 -1.95 4.35
C VAL A 110 8.42 -1.40 3.11
N THR A 111 7.52 -2.16 2.49
CA THR A 111 6.78 -1.70 1.31
C THR A 111 5.88 -0.51 1.65
N PHE A 112 5.24 -0.50 2.82
CA PHE A 112 4.48 0.66 3.28
C PHE A 112 5.35 1.92 3.39
N ALA A 113 6.54 1.80 3.99
CA ALA A 113 7.51 2.90 4.09
C ALA A 113 7.95 3.39 2.70
N ILE A 114 8.22 2.48 1.77
CA ILE A 114 8.56 2.78 0.37
C ILE A 114 7.43 3.56 -0.32
N ILE A 115 6.16 3.17 -0.11
CA ILE A 115 5.01 3.88 -0.70
C ILE A 115 4.91 5.31 -0.14
N LEU A 116 5.06 5.47 1.18
CA LEU A 116 5.05 6.80 1.79
C LEU A 116 6.11 7.71 1.18
N GLU A 117 7.34 7.23 1.07
CA GLU A 117 8.47 8.03 0.59
C GLU A 117 8.39 8.27 -0.92
N MET A 118 8.29 7.20 -1.72
CA MET A 118 8.42 7.28 -3.18
C MET A 118 7.14 7.76 -3.87
N VAL A 119 5.96 7.37 -3.37
CA VAL A 119 4.68 7.73 -4.01
C VAL A 119 4.14 9.03 -3.43
N LEU A 120 4.16 9.16 -2.11
CA LEU A 120 3.54 10.29 -1.41
C LEU A 120 4.53 11.40 -1.02
N GLY A 121 5.84 11.19 -1.14
CA GLY A 121 6.85 12.17 -0.74
C GLY A 121 6.88 12.44 0.76
N LYS A 122 6.38 11.50 1.58
CA LYS A 122 6.32 11.60 3.03
C LYS A 122 7.40 10.74 3.66
N SER A 123 8.18 11.32 4.58
CA SER A 123 9.13 10.53 5.35
C SER A 123 8.38 9.59 6.30
N PRO A 124 8.61 8.27 6.21
CA PRO A 124 7.90 7.29 7.02
C PRO A 124 8.26 7.33 8.51
N PHE A 125 9.39 7.95 8.86
CA PHE A 125 9.92 8.00 10.22
C PHE A 125 10.04 9.42 10.79
N ASN A 126 9.60 10.45 10.05
CA ASN A 126 9.65 11.82 10.55
C ASN A 126 8.44 12.08 11.46
N LEU A 127 8.69 12.06 12.77
CA LEU A 127 7.70 12.35 13.82
C LEU A 127 7.57 13.86 14.11
N ASP A 128 8.48 14.69 13.58
CA ASP A 128 8.47 16.15 13.75
C ASP A 128 7.49 16.80 12.76
N SER A 129 6.20 16.61 13.04
CA SER A 129 5.09 17.21 12.30
C SER A 129 4.88 18.70 12.63
N LYS A 130 5.95 19.47 12.81
CA LYS A 130 5.87 20.90 13.17
C LYS A 130 6.42 21.89 12.14
N ASP A 131 6.93 21.47 10.98
CA ASP A 131 7.65 22.42 10.11
C ASP A 131 7.44 22.24 8.59
N ASP A 132 6.22 21.97 8.13
CA ASP A 132 5.93 21.93 6.68
C ASP A 132 4.59 22.56 6.28
N SER A 133 4.01 23.43 7.12
CA SER A 133 2.85 24.25 6.73
C SER A 133 3.22 25.42 5.80
N ASN A 134 4.50 25.63 5.49
CA ASN A 134 4.99 26.82 4.76
C ASN A 134 5.60 26.55 3.38
N ARG A 135 5.55 25.33 2.85
CA ARG A 135 5.95 25.05 1.46
C ARG A 135 4.76 24.66 0.61
N LEU A 136 3.93 25.65 0.31
CA LEU A 136 3.12 25.62 -0.90
C LEU A 136 4.08 25.58 -2.11
N PRO A 137 3.78 24.80 -3.17
CA PRO A 137 4.49 24.93 -4.43
C PRO A 137 4.23 26.34 -4.96
N ARG A 138 5.29 27.13 -5.16
CA ARG A 138 5.23 28.34 -5.98
C ARG A 138 4.73 27.90 -7.35
N ALA A 139 3.46 28.19 -7.63
CA ALA A 139 2.96 28.22 -8.99
C ALA A 139 3.79 29.28 -9.72
N SER A 140 4.48 28.84 -10.77
CA SER A 140 4.92 29.64 -11.92
C SER A 140 5.27 31.10 -11.63
N ASP A 141 6.58 31.38 -11.52
CA ASP A 141 7.08 32.69 -11.93
C ASP A 141 6.60 32.90 -13.38
N GLU A 142 5.61 33.77 -13.53
CA GLU A 142 5.04 34.19 -14.79
C GLU A 142 6.14 34.80 -15.63
N SER A 143 6.52 34.05 -16.67
CA SER A 143 7.08 34.57 -17.90
C SER A 143 6.09 35.57 -18.50
N SER A 144 6.28 36.86 -18.19
CA SER A 144 5.70 37.99 -18.92
C SER A 144 6.23 39.32 -18.40
N ASP A 145 7.55 39.54 -18.53
CA ASP A 145 8.17 40.86 -18.33
C ASP A 145 8.62 41.52 -19.66
N ASP A 146 8.29 40.96 -20.82
CA ASP A 146 8.70 41.52 -22.12
C ASP A 146 7.56 41.49 -23.15
N ALA A 147 6.52 42.30 -22.94
CA ALA A 147 5.67 42.77 -24.03
C ALA A 147 4.96 44.07 -23.61
N PHE A 148 5.00 45.07 -24.49
CA PHE A 148 4.34 46.38 -24.39
C PHE A 148 5.11 47.48 -23.62
N GLN A 149 6.36 47.74 -24.02
CA GLN A 149 6.76 49.13 -24.27
C GLN A 149 6.33 49.49 -25.70
N ASP A 150 5.09 49.93 -25.84
CA ASP A 150 4.65 50.61 -27.06
C ASP A 150 5.24 52.03 -27.09
N GLY A 151 5.74 52.39 -28.26
CA GLY A 151 6.63 53.51 -28.50
C GLY A 151 6.01 54.91 -28.49
N GLU A 152 6.94 55.85 -28.64
CA GLU A 152 6.83 57.30 -28.78
C GLU A 152 5.76 57.76 -29.78
N PHE A 153 5.06 58.86 -29.48
CA PHE A 153 5.08 60.16 -30.20
C PHE A 153 4.23 61.20 -29.47
#